data_AF-A0A8X7BEV0-F1
#
_entry.id   AF-A0A8X7BEV0-F1
#
_cell.length_a   1.000
_cell.length_b   1.000
_cell.length_c   1.000
_cell.angle_alpha   90.00
_cell.angle_beta   90.00
_cell.angle_gamma   90.00
#
_symmetry.space_group_name_H-M   'P 1'
#
loop_
_entity.id
_entity.type
_entity.pdbx_description
1 polymer ?
#
loop_
_entity_poly.entity_id
_entity_poly.type
_entity_poly.pdbx_seq_one_letter_code
_entity_poly.pdbx_strand_id
1 'polypeptide(L)'
;MFRGARKEELILIADELGEKITPEMKVLDLKHLILESDKYKNNKEFIDDYLDSNISDRISYEEQARADRNSKEEQVRLTAESQLEFEKRNLEKIKLEIELGKINLERTILESSRDSNEVAAYKSRNKANFDRKFYFKCSYVNSSDS
;
A
#
# COMPACT_ATOMS: atom_id res chain seq x y z
N MET A 1 -26.19 9.42 40.36
CA MET A 1 -27.44 9.75 39.66
C MET A 1 -27.12 9.96 38.20
N PHE A 2 -27.05 11.15 37.62
CA PHE A 2 -26.96 11.28 36.15
C PHE A 2 -25.53 11.30 35.56
N ARG A 3 -24.65 10.34 35.91
CA ARG A 3 -23.30 10.29 35.29
C ARG A 3 -23.41 9.68 33.90
N GLY A 4 -22.85 10.32 32.87
CA GLY A 4 -22.88 9.81 31.50
C GLY A 4 -24.18 10.10 30.72
N ALA A 5 -25.24 10.56 31.38
CA ALA A 5 -26.46 11.00 30.71
C ALA A 5 -26.21 12.28 29.89
N ARG A 6 -26.67 12.29 28.64
CA ARG A 6 -26.60 13.45 27.75
C ARG A 6 -27.72 14.45 28.03
N LYS A 7 -27.61 15.66 27.49
CA LYS A 7 -28.62 16.71 27.68
C LYS A 7 -29.98 16.27 27.14
N GLU A 8 -29.99 15.58 26.01
CA GLU A 8 -31.21 15.09 25.35
C GLU A 8 -31.94 14.05 26.20
N GLU A 9 -31.19 13.14 26.83
CA GLU A 9 -31.73 12.10 27.72
C GLU A 9 -32.36 12.72 28.98
N LEU A 10 -31.74 13.77 29.53
CA LEU A 10 -32.29 14.49 30.67
C LEU A 10 -33.52 15.33 30.31
N ILE A 11 -33.55 15.92 29.11
CA ILE A 11 -34.74 16.62 28.62
C ILE A 11 -35.91 15.64 28.48
N LEU A 12 -35.68 14.47 27.89
CA LEU A 12 -36.73 13.46 27.74
C LEU A 12 -37.32 13.05 29.10
N ILE A 13 -36.47 12.77 30.08
CA ILE A 13 -36.91 12.39 31.43
C ILE A 13 -37.69 13.54 32.10
N ALA A 14 -37.20 14.78 32.00
CA ALA A 14 -37.92 15.93 32.55
C ALA A 14 -39.30 16.12 31.88
N ASP A 15 -39.43 15.85 30.58
CA ASP A 15 -40.69 15.91 29.83
C ASP A 15 -41.66 14.81 30.28
N GLU A 16 -41.17 13.59 30.44
CA GLU A 16 -41.96 12.45 30.92
C GLU A 16 -42.46 12.64 32.36
N LEU A 17 -41.66 13.32 33.20
CA LEU A 17 -42.08 13.75 34.53
C LEU A 17 -43.08 14.91 34.48
N GLY A 18 -43.31 15.51 33.31
CA GLY A 18 -44.23 16.64 33.13
C GLY A 18 -43.70 17.95 33.73
N GLU A 19 -42.38 18.05 33.89
CA GLU A 19 -41.73 19.27 34.35
C GLU A 19 -41.63 20.27 33.19
N LYS A 20 -41.69 21.57 33.50
CA LYS A 20 -41.56 22.61 32.48
C LYS A 20 -40.10 22.77 32.08
N ILE A 21 -39.79 22.42 30.84
CA ILE A 21 -38.45 22.46 30.27
C ILE A 21 -38.37 23.57 29.23
N THR A 22 -37.21 24.22 29.16
CA THR A 22 -36.86 25.12 28.05
C THR A 22 -35.61 24.58 27.33
N PRO A 23 -35.51 24.70 26.00
CA PRO A 23 -34.36 24.17 25.24
C PRO A 23 -33.01 24.75 25.71
N GLU A 24 -33.02 25.95 26.27
CA GLU A 24 -31.84 26.69 26.72
C GLU A 24 -31.36 26.26 28.12
N MET A 25 -32.11 25.43 28.85
CA MET A 25 -31.72 24.99 30.19
C MET A 25 -30.35 24.31 30.17
N LYS A 26 -29.55 24.59 31.20
CA LYS A 26 -28.26 23.93 31.36
C LYS A 26 -28.48 22.53 31.93
N VAL A 27 -27.53 21.65 31.63
CA VAL A 27 -27.53 20.27 32.14
C VAL A 27 -27.62 20.22 33.67
N LEU A 28 -26.98 21.14 34.38
CA LEU A 28 -27.07 21.22 35.84
C LEU A 28 -28.49 21.57 36.31
N ASP A 29 -29.14 22.54 35.66
CA ASP A 29 -30.50 22.98 36.02
C ASP A 29 -31.51 21.86 35.75
N LEU A 30 -31.37 21.14 34.63
CA LEU A 30 -32.20 19.97 34.30
C LEU A 30 -32.05 18.86 35.35
N LYS A 31 -30.82 18.58 35.77
CA LYS A 31 -30.57 17.59 36.84
C LYS A 31 -31.24 18.02 38.13
N HIS A 32 -31.12 19.29 38.51
CA HIS A 32 -31.75 19.79 39.72
C HIS A 32 -33.27 19.66 39.68
N LEU A 33 -33.89 20.07 38.57
CA LEU A 33 -35.32 19.99 38.34
C LEU A 33 -35.85 18.56 38.48
N ILE A 34 -35.16 17.59 37.85
CA ILE A 34 -35.54 16.18 37.93
C ILE A 34 -35.42 15.66 39.37
N LEU A 35 -34.34 15.98 40.09
CA LEU A 35 -34.14 15.52 41.47
C LEU A 35 -35.17 16.08 42.44
N GLU A 36 -35.66 17.29 42.19
CA GLU A 36 -36.67 17.94 43.02
C GLU A 36 -38.09 17.39 42.76
N SER A 37 -38.33 16.82 41.57
CA SER A 37 -39.62 16.26 41.18
C SER A 37 -40.06 15.10 42.07
N ASP A 38 -41.27 15.16 42.61
CA ASP A 38 -41.83 14.09 43.44
C ASP A 38 -42.09 12.82 42.63
N LYS A 39 -42.36 12.94 41.33
CA LYS A 39 -42.50 11.79 40.43
C LYS A 39 -41.17 11.06 40.25
N TYR A 40 -40.06 11.78 40.21
CA TYR A 40 -38.74 11.18 40.16
C TYR A 40 -38.42 10.46 41.47
N LYS A 41 -38.68 11.09 42.63
CA LYS A 41 -38.43 10.46 43.95
C LYS A 41 -39.21 9.15 44.12
N ASN A 42 -40.45 9.12 43.64
CA ASN A 42 -41.30 7.93 43.71
C ASN A 42 -40.87 6.81 42.75
N ASN A 43 -40.21 7.13 41.64
CA ASN A 43 -39.81 6.18 40.59
C ASN A 43 -38.29 6.16 40.36
N LYS A 44 -37.49 6.54 41.37
CA LYS A 44 -36.06 6.79 41.23
C LYS A 44 -35.31 5.59 40.67
N GLU A 45 -35.57 4.40 41.21
CA GLU A 45 -34.87 3.17 40.84
C GLU A 45 -35.08 2.83 39.36
N PHE A 46 -36.32 2.94 38.88
CA PHE A 46 -36.65 2.71 37.48
C PHE A 46 -35.94 3.70 36.52
N ILE A 47 -35.88 4.98 36.90
CA ILE A 47 -35.27 6.02 36.06
C ILE A 47 -33.74 5.87 36.05
N ASP A 48 -33.15 5.51 37.19
CA ASP A 48 -31.72 5.22 37.30
C ASP A 48 -31.37 3.97 36.44
N ASP A 49 -32.14 2.87 36.52
CA ASP A 49 -31.93 1.66 35.70
C ASP A 49 -32.11 1.93 34.20
N TYR A 50 -33.12 2.73 33.82
CA TYR A 50 -33.35 3.13 32.43
C TYR A 50 -32.17 3.90 31.85
N LEU A 51 -31.60 4.83 32.62
CA LEU A 51 -30.44 5.60 32.21
C LEU A 51 -29.19 4.74 32.11
N ASP A 52 -28.96 3.87 33.09
CA ASP A 52 -27.79 2.99 33.08
C ASP A 52 -27.85 2.02 31.88
N SER A 53 -29.04 1.48 31.55
CA SER A 53 -29.22 0.67 30.35
C SER A 53 -28.94 1.45 29.07
N ASN A 54 -29.53 2.65 28.91
CA ASN A 54 -29.32 3.46 27.70
C ASN A 54 -27.86 3.89 27.53
N ILE A 55 -27.19 4.26 28.63
CA ILE A 55 -25.79 4.65 28.62
C ILE A 55 -24.92 3.45 28.24
N SER A 56 -25.18 2.28 28.84
CA SER A 56 -24.47 1.04 28.53
C SER A 56 -24.65 0.64 27.07
N ASP A 57 -25.87 0.65 26.56
CA ASP A 57 -26.18 0.34 25.17
C ASP A 57 -25.43 1.28 24.23
N ARG A 58 -25.50 2.59 24.48
CA ARG A 58 -24.78 3.59 23.67
C ARG A 58 -23.27 3.35 23.66
N ILE A 59 -22.67 3.09 24.83
CA ILE A 59 -21.22 2.80 24.92
C ILE A 59 -20.89 1.55 24.11
N SER A 60 -21.67 0.49 24.27
CA SER A 60 -21.50 -0.76 23.51
C SER A 60 -21.60 -0.54 22.00
N TYR A 61 -22.61 0.20 21.53
CA TYR A 61 -22.76 0.56 20.12
C TYR A 61 -21.58 1.39 19.60
N GLU A 62 -21.10 2.36 20.37
CA GLU A 62 -19.95 3.19 19.99
C GLU A 62 -18.65 2.38 19.93
N GLU A 63 -18.43 1.47 20.89
CA GLU A 63 -17.28 0.57 20.91
C GLU A 63 -17.31 -0.40 19.73
N GLN A 64 -18.46 -0.99 19.44
CA GLN A 64 -18.62 -1.88 18.30
C GLN A 64 -18.43 -1.14 16.98
N ALA A 65 -18.99 0.06 16.84
CA ALA A 65 -18.77 0.89 15.65
C ALA A 65 -17.30 1.26 15.46
N ARG A 66 -16.55 1.50 16.56
CA ARG A 66 -15.10 1.73 16.49
C ARG A 66 -14.35 0.46 16.09
N ALA A 67 -14.68 -0.68 16.68
CA ALA A 67 -14.07 -1.96 16.33
C ALA A 67 -14.29 -2.31 14.86
N ASP A 68 -15.51 -2.11 14.35
CA ASP A 68 -15.86 -2.35 12.94
C ASP A 68 -15.08 -1.42 11.99
N ARG A 69 -14.92 -0.15 12.35
CA ARG A 69 -14.11 0.80 11.57
C ARG A 69 -12.65 0.37 11.54
N ASN A 70 -12.08 0.05 12.70
CA ASN A 70 -10.68 -0.38 12.81
C ASN A 70 -10.44 -1.67 12.00
N SER A 71 -11.36 -2.64 12.07
CA SER A 71 -11.26 -3.88 11.30
C SER A 71 -11.31 -3.63 9.79
N LYS A 72 -12.19 -2.73 9.33
CA LYS A 72 -12.26 -2.34 7.91
C LYS A 72 -10.99 -1.62 7.45
N GLU A 73 -10.50 -0.68 8.26
CA GLU A 73 -9.25 0.03 7.97
C GLU A 73 -8.05 -0.92 7.89
N GLU A 74 -7.97 -1.89 8.79
CA GLU A 74 -6.93 -2.91 8.78
C GLU A 74 -7.00 -3.81 7.54
N GLN A 75 -8.20 -4.25 7.14
CA GLN A 75 -8.37 -5.01 5.90
C GLN A 75 -7.94 -4.20 4.66
N VAL A 76 -8.29 -2.92 4.60
CA VAL A 76 -7.85 -2.02 3.51
C VAL A 76 -6.33 -1.87 3.51
N ARG A 77 -5.71 -1.72 4.69
CA ARG A 77 -4.25 -1.62 4.81
C ARG A 77 -3.55 -2.90 4.33
N LEU A 78 -4.00 -4.07 4.79
CA LEU A 78 -3.43 -5.36 4.42
C LEU A 78 -3.56 -5.64 2.92
N THR A 79 -4.72 -5.31 2.33
CA THR A 79 -4.93 -5.49 0.88
C THR A 79 -4.04 -4.56 0.06
N ALA A 80 -3.90 -3.29 0.47
CA ALA A 80 -3.00 -2.35 -0.19
C ALA A 80 -1.52 -2.77 -0.06
N GLU A 81 -1.09 -3.23 1.12
CA GLU A 81 0.27 -3.75 1.33
C GLU A 81 0.56 -4.98 0.47
N SER A 82 -0.40 -5.92 0.39
CA SER A 82 -0.27 -7.10 -0.46
C SER A 82 -0.16 -6.76 -1.96
N GLN A 83 -0.95 -5.79 -2.43
CA GLN A 83 -0.87 -5.30 -3.81
C GLN A 83 0.49 -4.64 -4.10
N LEU A 84 0.96 -3.77 -3.22
CA LEU A 84 2.27 -3.13 -3.36
C LEU A 84 3.41 -4.15 -3.37
N GLU A 85 3.34 -5.19 -2.54
CA GLU A 85 4.36 -6.24 -2.52
C GLU A 85 4.34 -7.07 -3.81
N PHE A 86 3.15 -7.37 -4.34
CA PHE A 86 3.01 -8.05 -5.63
C PHE A 86 3.58 -7.21 -6.79
N GLU A 87 3.28 -5.91 -6.82
CA GLU A 87 3.84 -4.99 -7.81
C GLU A 87 5.36 -4.89 -7.73
N LYS A 88 5.93 -4.80 -6.52
CA LYS A 88 7.39 -4.80 -6.32
C LYS A 88 8.04 -6.06 -6.88
N ARG A 89 7.49 -7.24 -6.59
CA ARG A 89 8.01 -8.52 -7.13
C ARG A 89 7.93 -8.56 -8.65
N ASN A 90 6.84 -8.07 -9.24
CA ASN A 90 6.72 -8.01 -10.70
C ASN A 90 7.74 -7.04 -11.32
N LEU A 91 7.93 -5.87 -10.73
CA LEU A 91 8.93 -4.90 -11.19
C LEU A 91 10.34 -5.48 -11.10
N GLU A 92 10.66 -6.21 -10.03
CA GLU A 92 11.94 -6.89 -9.87
C GLU A 92 12.16 -7.95 -10.93
N LYS A 93 11.13 -8.77 -11.22
CA LYS A 93 11.18 -9.76 -12.29
C LYS A 93 11.45 -9.12 -13.66
N ILE A 94 10.74 -8.03 -13.99
CA ILE A 94 10.93 -7.30 -15.25
C ILE A 94 12.36 -6.73 -15.34
N LYS A 95 12.89 -6.19 -14.24
CA LYS A 95 14.27 -5.68 -14.20
C LYS A 95 15.29 -6.77 -14.52
N LEU A 96 15.14 -7.96 -13.91
CA LEU A 96 16.02 -9.10 -14.16
C LEU A 96 15.91 -9.60 -15.61
N GLU A 97 14.70 -9.65 -16.18
CA GLU A 97 14.50 -10.03 -17.60
C GLU A 97 15.19 -9.04 -18.56
N ILE A 98 15.09 -7.73 -18.28
CA ILE A 98 15.80 -6.71 -19.07
C ILE A 98 17.31 -6.87 -18.95
N GLU A 99 17.84 -7.13 -17.75
CA GLU A 99 19.26 -7.31 -17.51
C GLU A 99 19.81 -8.56 -18.23
N LEU A 100 19.10 -9.68 -18.15
CA LEU A 100 19.41 -10.89 -18.91
C LEU A 100 19.39 -10.62 -20.43
N GLY A 101 18.41 -9.86 -20.91
CA GLY A 101 18.33 -9.43 -22.31
C GLY A 101 19.57 -8.63 -22.75
N LYS A 102 20.03 -7.70 -21.91
CA LYS A 102 21.26 -6.92 -22.16
C LYS A 102 22.50 -7.81 -22.24
N ILE A 103 22.67 -8.73 -21.29
CA ILE A 103 23.81 -9.66 -21.26
C ILE A 103 23.84 -10.53 -22.52
N ASN A 104 22.67 -11.04 -22.94
CA ASN A 104 22.56 -11.85 -24.14
C ASN A 104 22.91 -11.06 -25.41
N LEU A 105 22.41 -9.82 -25.53
CA LEU A 105 22.75 -8.94 -26.65
C LEU A 105 24.25 -8.65 -26.71
N GLU A 106 24.86 -8.33 -25.57
CA GLU A 106 26.30 -8.08 -25.47
C GLU A 106 27.12 -9.31 -25.87
N ARG A 107 26.72 -10.50 -25.43
CA ARG A 107 27.34 -11.77 -25.85
C ARG A 107 27.26 -11.96 -27.36
N THR A 108 26.10 -11.75 -27.98
CA THR A 108 25.93 -11.87 -29.45
C THR A 108 26.78 -10.86 -30.23
N ILE A 109 26.89 -9.62 -29.73
CA ILE A 109 27.76 -8.60 -30.34
C ILE A 109 29.23 -9.03 -30.26
N LEU A 110 29.68 -9.57 -29.13
CA LEU A 110 31.04 -10.07 -28.97
C LEU A 110 31.35 -11.25 -29.88
N GLU A 111 30.41 -12.21 -30.00
CA GLU A 111 30.53 -13.38 -30.89
C GLU A 111 30.65 -12.96 -32.36
N SER A 112 29.73 -12.11 -32.84
CA SER A 112 29.77 -11.61 -34.22
C SER A 112 31.03 -10.78 -34.54
N SER A 113 31.54 -10.04 -33.55
CA SER A 113 32.81 -9.30 -33.67
C SER A 113 34.01 -10.25 -33.76
N ARG A 114 34.01 -11.33 -32.98
CA ARG A 114 35.05 -12.37 -33.00
C ARG A 114 35.10 -13.07 -34.36
N ASP A 115 33.95 -13.48 -34.88
CA ASP A 115 33.85 -14.14 -36.18
C ASP A 115 34.34 -13.23 -37.31
N SER A 116 33.95 -11.95 -37.27
CA SER A 116 34.39 -10.94 -38.25
C SER A 116 35.91 -10.75 -38.22
N ASN A 117 36.51 -10.69 -37.03
CA ASN A 117 37.96 -10.57 -36.86
C ASN A 117 38.70 -11.81 -37.33
N GLU A 118 38.16 -13.01 -37.10
CA GLU A 118 38.74 -14.27 -37.57
C GLU A 118 38.75 -14.35 -39.11
N VAL A 119 37.64 -13.97 -39.75
CA VAL A 119 37.54 -13.89 -41.21
C VAL A 119 38.55 -12.87 -41.78
N ALA A 120 38.70 -11.69 -41.14
CA ALA A 120 39.66 -10.68 -41.56
C ALA A 120 41.11 -11.17 -41.42
N ALA A 121 41.43 -11.88 -40.33
CA ALA A 121 42.75 -12.46 -40.10
C ALA A 121 43.09 -13.55 -41.14
N TYR A 122 42.13 -14.42 -41.47
CA TYR A 122 42.29 -15.45 -42.50
C TYR A 122 42.57 -14.84 -43.89
N LYS A 123 41.77 -13.84 -44.30
CA LYS A 123 41.98 -13.11 -45.57
C LYS A 123 43.37 -12.45 -45.63
N SER A 124 43.80 -11.83 -44.54
CA SER A 124 45.10 -11.16 -44.45
C SER A 124 46.28 -12.14 -44.59
N ARG A 125 46.22 -13.31 -43.94
CA ARG A 125 47.25 -14.36 -44.08
C ARG A 125 47.33 -14.89 -45.51
N ASN A 126 46.18 -15.13 -46.15
CA ASN A 126 46.16 -15.63 -47.53
C ASN A 126 46.73 -14.61 -48.52
N LYS A 127 46.42 -13.32 -48.36
CA LYS A 127 47.02 -12.25 -49.16
C LYS A 127 48.54 -12.19 -48.98
N ALA A 128 49.03 -12.18 -47.74
CA ALA A 128 50.47 -12.18 -47.46
C ALA A 128 51.19 -13.41 -48.05
N ASN A 129 50.56 -14.58 -48.02
CA ASN A 129 51.10 -15.80 -48.64
C ASN A 129 51.11 -15.74 -50.16
N PHE A 130 50.08 -15.15 -50.77
CA PHE A 130 50.02 -14.92 -52.22
C PHE A 130 51.11 -13.94 -52.67
N ASP A 131 51.25 -12.81 -51.98
CA ASP A 131 52.25 -11.79 -52.27
C ASP A 131 53.68 -12.36 -52.14
N ARG A 132 53.96 -13.18 -51.11
CA ARG A 132 55.24 -13.90 -50.97
C ARG A 132 55.51 -14.86 -52.13
N LYS A 133 54.52 -15.67 -52.53
CA LYS A 133 54.67 -16.61 -53.66
C LYS A 133 54.89 -15.88 -54.98
N PHE A 134 54.23 -14.75 -55.18
CA PHE A 134 54.41 -13.91 -56.36
C PHE A 134 55.81 -13.31 -56.41
N TYR A 135 56.28 -12.72 -55.30
CA TYR A 135 57.64 -12.19 -55.18
C TYR A 135 58.71 -13.26 -55.47
N PHE A 136 58.55 -14.45 -54.88
CA PHE A 136 59.49 -15.56 -55.08
C PHE A 136 59.55 -16.03 -56.54
N LYS A 137 58.42 -15.99 -57.26
CA LYS A 137 58.35 -16.34 -58.69
C LYS A 137 59.00 -15.27 -59.58
N CYS A 138 58.82 -13.98 -59.29
CA CYS A 138 59.47 -12.90 -60.04
C CYS A 138 60.99 -12.83 -59.82
N SER A 139 61.48 -13.10 -58.60
CA SER A 139 62.93 -13.16 -58.32
C SER A 139 63.64 -14.31 -59.05
N TYR A 140 62.93 -15.39 -59.36
CA TYR A 140 63.49 -16.53 -60.10
C TYR A 140 63.63 -16.25 -61.60
N VAL A 141 62.66 -15.53 -62.18
CA VAL A 141 62.67 -15.18 -63.62
C VAL A 141 63.77 -14.16 -63.92
N ASN A 142 64.00 -13.18 -63.04
CA ASN A 142 65.08 -12.18 -63.21
C ASN A 142 66.50 -12.71 -62.95
N SER A 143 66.64 -13.94 -62.43
CA SER A 143 67.94 -14.58 -62.20
C SER A 143 68.31 -15.60 -63.31
N SER A 144 67.43 -15.79 -64.30
CA SER A 144 67.61 -16.78 -65.37
C SER A 144 68.02 -16.17 -66.72
N ASP A 145 68.12 -14.84 -66.82
CA ASP A 145 68.50 -14.09 -68.02
C ASP A 145 69.81 -13.26 -67.80
N SER A 146 70.79 -13.80 -67.06
CA SER A 146 72.13 -13.19 -66.91
C SER A 146 73.24 -14.17 -67.26
#